data_AF-X0Y517-F1
#
_entry.id   AF-X0Y517-F1
#
_cell.length_a   1.000
_cell.length_b   1.000
_cell.length_c   1.000
_cell.angle_alpha   90.00
_cell.angle_beta   90.00
_cell.angle_gamma   90.00
#
_symmetry.space_group_name_H-M   'P 1'
#
loop_
_entity.id
_entity.type
_entity.pdbx_description
1 polymer ?
#
loop_
_entity_poly.entity_id
_entity_poly.type
_entity_poly.pdbx_seq_one_letter_code
_entity_poly.pdbx_strand_id
1 'polypeptide(L)'
;MDFKQAKKIKQLYSCNLLDFARVAGGHNFRPDRETRLKYRYYHQHRGFVEDYGEPKCVGCNRCGRVCLAGINPAAVIKDLYEENV
;
A
#
# COMPACT_ATOMS: atom_id res chain seq x y z
N MET A 1 10.25 33.62 2.88
CA MET A 1 11.25 32.57 2.57
C MET A 1 12.50 33.27 2.06
N ASP A 2 13.69 32.94 2.57
CA ASP A 2 14.96 33.67 2.29
C ASP A 2 15.68 33.19 1.01
N PHE A 3 15.29 32.05 0.42
CA PHE A 3 15.81 31.51 -0.85
C PHE A 3 17.34 31.33 -0.97
N LYS A 4 18.14 31.60 0.07
CA LYS A 4 19.61 31.49 0.05
C LYS A 4 20.15 30.06 0.14
N GLN A 5 19.34 29.11 0.62
CA GLN A 5 19.77 27.72 0.82
C GLN A 5 18.61 26.76 0.57
N ALA A 6 18.93 25.57 0.10
CA ALA A 6 18.00 24.46 -0.08
C ALA A 6 18.61 23.16 0.46
N LYS A 7 17.78 22.28 1.02
CA LYS A 7 18.18 20.95 1.50
C LYS A 7 17.41 19.88 0.75
N LYS A 8 18.13 18.91 0.18
CA LYS A 8 17.53 17.69 -0.38
C LYS A 8 17.39 16.64 0.73
N ILE A 9 16.19 16.10 0.89
CA ILE A 9 15.90 15.00 1.83
C ILE A 9 15.42 13.80 1.01
N LYS A 10 16.01 12.63 1.26
CA LYS A 10 15.53 11.36 0.71
C LYS A 10 14.82 10.60 1.82
N GLN A 11 13.60 10.16 1.54
CA GLN A 11 12.81 9.36 2.45
C GLN A 11 12.21 8.18 1.69
N LEU A 12 12.17 7.01 2.33
CA LEU A 12 11.41 5.88 1.80
C LEU A 12 9.92 6.16 2.01
N TYR A 13 9.13 5.95 0.97
CA TYR A 13 7.71 6.28 0.98
C TYR A 13 6.87 5.10 0.52
N SER A 14 5.66 5.00 1.05
CA SER A 14 4.77 3.85 0.83
C SER A 14 3.32 4.30 0.94
N CYS A 15 2.44 3.68 0.14
CA CYS A 15 1.00 3.89 0.21
C CYS A 15 0.35 3.48 1.53
N ASN A 16 1.10 2.79 2.41
CA ASN A 16 0.63 2.42 3.75
C ASN A 16 0.86 3.53 4.80
N LEU A 17 1.65 4.56 4.47
CA LEU A 17 1.89 5.70 5.36
C LEU A 17 0.69 6.66 5.34
N LEU A 18 0.41 7.27 6.49
CA LEU A 18 -0.77 8.13 6.69
C LEU A 18 -0.77 9.34 5.76
N ASP A 19 0.40 9.98 5.61
CA ASP A 19 0.60 11.18 4.80
C ASP A 19 0.60 10.91 3.29
N PHE A 20 0.71 9.65 2.85
CA PHE A 20 0.69 9.29 1.43
C PHE A 20 -0.55 9.79 0.69
N ALA A 21 -1.71 9.71 1.35
CA ALA A 21 -2.99 10.12 0.78
C ALA A 21 -3.46 11.49 1.28
N ARG A 22 -2.59 12.25 1.97
CA ARG A 22 -2.89 13.60 2.44
C ARG A 22 -2.68 14.60 1.30
N VAL A 23 -3.66 15.47 1.09
CA VAL A 23 -3.63 16.51 0.07
C VAL A 23 -3.70 17.91 0.69
N ALA A 24 -3.54 18.94 -0.15
CA ALA A 24 -3.70 20.32 0.26
C ALA A 24 -5.07 20.55 0.93
N GLY A 25 -5.11 21.44 1.93
CA GLY A 25 -6.31 21.66 2.74
C GLY A 25 -6.49 20.67 3.90
N GLY A 26 -5.57 19.70 4.08
CA GLY A 26 -5.58 18.80 5.23
C GLY A 26 -6.45 17.55 5.06
N HIS A 27 -7.13 17.41 3.93
CA HIS A 27 -7.90 16.21 3.61
C HIS A 27 -6.99 15.00 3.41
N ASN A 28 -7.51 13.82 3.78
CA ASN A 28 -6.85 12.55 3.57
C ASN A 28 -7.86 11.53 3.05
N PHE A 29 -7.59 10.92 1.90
CA PHE A 29 -8.50 9.94 1.29
C PHE A 29 -8.45 8.56 1.95
N ARG A 30 -7.44 8.30 2.80
CA ARG A 30 -7.23 7.03 3.50
C ARG A 30 -6.73 7.27 4.94
N PRO A 31 -7.54 7.91 5.81
CA PRO A 31 -7.13 8.26 7.17
C PRO A 31 -6.97 7.03 8.07
N ASP A 32 -7.71 5.96 7.80
CA ASP A 32 -7.73 4.75 8.64
C ASP A 32 -6.73 3.67 8.17
N ARG A 33 -6.29 2.82 9.10
CA ARG A 33 -5.25 1.80 8.82
C ARG A 33 -5.77 0.73 7.86
N GLU A 34 -6.99 0.30 8.07
CA GLU A 34 -7.70 -0.70 7.28
C GLU A 34 -7.93 -0.23 5.83
N THR A 35 -8.23 1.05 5.61
CA THR A 35 -8.42 1.59 4.25
C THR A 35 -7.12 1.61 3.47
N ARG A 36 -5.99 1.91 4.14
CA ARG A 36 -4.64 1.81 3.54
C ARG A 36 -4.24 0.38 3.26
N LEU A 37 -4.48 -0.55 4.19
CA LEU A 37 -4.19 -1.97 3.98
C LEU A 37 -5.03 -2.52 2.81
N LYS A 38 -6.34 -2.25 2.81
CA LYS A 38 -7.25 -2.57 1.70
C LYS A 38 -6.68 -2.05 0.38
N TYR A 39 -6.31 -0.77 0.32
CA TYR A 39 -5.72 -0.17 -0.88
C TYR A 39 -4.43 -0.88 -1.31
N ARG A 40 -3.58 -1.35 -0.38
CA ARG A 40 -2.39 -2.12 -0.74
C ARG A 40 -2.73 -3.41 -1.49
N TYR A 41 -3.75 -4.15 -1.06
CA TYR A 41 -4.22 -5.35 -1.76
C TYR A 41 -4.75 -4.99 -3.16
N TYR A 42 -5.70 -4.06 -3.23
CA TYR A 42 -6.30 -3.66 -4.51
C TYR A 42 -5.27 -3.12 -5.48
N HIS A 43 -4.39 -2.23 -5.03
CA HIS A 43 -3.39 -1.63 -5.90
C HIS A 43 -2.44 -2.70 -6.46
N GLN A 44 -1.94 -3.63 -5.64
CA GLN A 44 -0.99 -4.65 -6.10
C GLN A 44 -1.61 -5.78 -6.93
N HIS A 45 -2.85 -6.19 -6.62
CA HIS A 45 -3.47 -7.38 -7.17
C HIS A 45 -4.57 -7.11 -8.20
N ARG A 46 -5.18 -5.92 -8.19
CA ARG A 46 -6.28 -5.56 -9.10
C ARG A 46 -5.97 -4.33 -9.95
N GLY A 47 -5.56 -3.21 -9.35
CA GLY A 47 -5.33 -1.96 -10.08
C GLY A 47 -4.31 -2.12 -11.20
N PHE A 48 -3.16 -2.75 -10.90
CA PHE A 48 -2.19 -3.04 -11.96
C PHE A 48 -2.64 -4.10 -12.97
N VAL A 49 -3.57 -4.98 -12.61
CA VAL A 49 -4.13 -5.94 -13.58
C VAL A 49 -5.04 -5.21 -14.55
N GLU A 50 -5.87 -4.28 -14.06
CA GLU A 50 -6.74 -3.45 -14.89
C GLU A 50 -5.92 -2.59 -15.87
N ASP A 51 -4.81 -2.01 -15.41
CA ASP A 51 -3.99 -1.10 -16.24
C ASP A 51 -2.91 -1.80 -17.09
N TYR A 52 -2.35 -2.93 -16.62
CA TYR A 52 -1.17 -3.57 -17.23
C TYR A 52 -1.31 -5.08 -17.47
N GLY A 53 -2.47 -5.68 -17.17
CA GLY A 53 -2.74 -7.10 -17.40
C GLY A 53 -2.07 -8.06 -16.42
N GLU A 54 -1.34 -7.56 -15.42
CA GLU A 54 -0.65 -8.41 -14.43
C GLU A 54 -0.57 -7.77 -13.03
N PRO A 55 -0.62 -8.58 -11.95
CA PRO A 55 -0.42 -8.09 -10.60
C PRO A 55 1.06 -7.74 -10.39
N LYS A 56 1.34 -6.70 -9.59
CA LYS A 56 2.74 -6.33 -9.25
C LYS A 56 3.26 -7.04 -8.00
N CYS A 57 2.45 -7.85 -7.34
CA CYS A 57 2.92 -8.72 -6.27
C CYS A 57 3.74 -9.87 -6.85
N VAL A 58 5.04 -9.94 -6.52
CA VAL A 58 5.97 -10.97 -7.02
C VAL A 58 6.15 -12.17 -6.07
N GLY A 59 5.26 -12.35 -5.09
CA GLY A 59 5.35 -13.49 -4.16
C GLY A 59 6.51 -13.47 -3.15
N CYS A 60 7.21 -12.35 -2.98
CA CYS A 60 8.39 -12.28 -2.10
C CYS A 60 8.12 -12.43 -0.57
N ASN A 61 6.85 -12.46 -0.16
CA ASN A 61 6.38 -12.57 1.23
C ASN A 61 7.08 -11.62 2.23
N ARG A 62 7.54 -10.45 1.80
CA ARG A 62 8.15 -9.45 2.72
C ARG A 62 7.10 -8.79 3.61
N CYS A 63 5.92 -8.51 3.06
CA CYS A 63 4.79 -7.94 3.79
C CYS A 63 4.29 -8.85 4.92
N GLY A 64 4.14 -10.16 4.68
CA GLY A 64 3.72 -11.10 5.72
C GLY A 64 4.74 -11.22 6.84
N ARG A 65 6.04 -11.32 6.50
CA ARG A 65 7.14 -11.44 7.49
C ARG A 65 7.26 -10.26 8.45
N VAL A 66 6.94 -9.05 8.01
CA VAL A 66 7.08 -7.84 8.84
C VAL A 66 5.78 -7.41 9.53
N CYS A 67 4.66 -8.08 9.26
CA CYS A 67 3.38 -7.66 9.80
C CYS A 67 3.24 -8.04 11.28
N LEU A 68 3.20 -7.04 12.16
CA LEU A 68 3.03 -7.23 13.60
C LEU A 68 1.68 -7.85 13.98
N ALA A 69 0.66 -7.69 13.14
CA ALA A 69 -0.66 -8.27 13.34
C ALA A 69 -0.79 -9.70 12.79
N GLY A 70 0.29 -10.27 12.22
CA GLY A 70 0.26 -11.62 11.65
C GLY A 70 -0.48 -11.75 10.31
N ILE A 71 -0.81 -10.64 9.66
CA ILE A 71 -1.53 -10.67 8.37
C ILE A 71 -0.57 -11.12 7.26
N ASN A 72 -0.93 -12.21 6.57
CA ASN A 72 -0.19 -12.75 5.43
C ASN A 72 -1.04 -12.71 4.16
N PRO A 73 -0.71 -11.83 3.18
CA PRO A 73 -1.48 -11.72 1.95
C PRO A 73 -1.62 -13.01 1.15
N ALA A 74 -0.59 -13.86 1.11
CA ALA A 74 -0.69 -15.14 0.39
C ALA A 74 -1.69 -16.09 1.04
N ALA A 75 -1.73 -16.13 2.38
CA ALA A 75 -2.68 -16.94 3.12
C ALA A 75 -4.11 -16.41 2.94
N VAL A 76 -4.33 -15.10 3.07
CA VAL A 76 -5.65 -14.47 2.89
C VAL A 76 -6.18 -14.68 1.47
N ILE A 77 -5.34 -14.52 0.44
CA ILE A 77 -5.77 -14.73 -0.95
C ILE A 77 -6.12 -16.19 -1.20
N LYS A 78 -5.35 -17.13 -0.64
CA LYS A 78 -5.62 -18.56 -0.75
C LYS A 78 -6.96 -18.91 -0.11
N ASP A 79 -7.19 -18.45 1.12
CA ASP A 79 -8.42 -18.65 1.88
C ASP A 79 -9.65 -18.15 1.10
N LEU A 80 -9.61 -16.90 0.61
CA LEU A 80 -10.66 -16.33 -0.22
C LEU A 80 -10.88 -17.09 -1.54
N TYR A 81 -9.83 -17.67 -2.13
CA TYR A 81 -9.98 -18.47 -3.36
C TYR A 81 -10.71 -19.78 -3.04
N GLU A 82 -10.37 -20.43 -1.92
CA GLU A 82 -11.01 -21.68 -1.47
C GLU A 82 -12.49 -21.47 -1.09
N GLU A 83 -12.89 -20.29 -0.61
CA GLU A 83 -14.31 -19.95 -0.36
C GLU A 83 -15.16 -19.80 -1.64
N ASN A 84 -14.53 -19.46 -2.77
CA ASN A 84 -15.21 -19.19 -4.05
C ASN A 84 -15.19 -20.38 -5.01
N VAL A 85 -14.69 -21.54 -4.57
CA VAL A 85 -14.67 -22.82 -5.29
C VAL A 85 -15.72 -23.75 -4.70
#